data_AF-A0ABD0QCH7-F1
#
_entry.id   AF-A0ABD0QCH7-F1
#
_cell.length_a   1.000
_cell.length_b   1.000
_cell.length_c   1.000
_cell.angle_alpha   90.00
_cell.angle_beta   90.00
_cell.angle_gamma   90.00
#
_symmetry.space_group_name_H-M   'P 1'
#
loop_
_entity.id
_entity.type
_entity.pdbx_description
1 polymer ?
#
loop_
_entity_poly.entity_id
_entity_poly.type
_entity_poly.pdbx_seq_one_letter_code
_entity_poly.pdbx_strand_id
1 'polypeptide(L)'
;LKLLLPWLESRIHEGCEEPATHNALAKIYIDSNNHPERFLRENPYYDSRVVGKYCEKRDPHLACVAYERGQCDQELINVCNENSLFKSLSRYLVRRRDPELWASVLLETNPYRRPLIDQ
;
A
#
# COMPACT_ATOMS: atom_id res chain seq x y z
N LEU A 1 -16.70 4.83 -15.17
CA LEU A 1 -15.32 5.27 -14.88
C LEU A 1 -14.35 5.19 -16.07
N LYS A 2 -14.54 4.31 -17.07
CA LYS A 2 -13.61 4.18 -18.22
C LYS A 2 -13.51 5.41 -19.14
N LEU A 3 -14.49 6.32 -19.15
CA LEU A 3 -14.48 7.50 -20.02
C LEU A 3 -13.47 8.58 -19.60
N LEU A 4 -13.12 8.64 -18.31
CA LEU A 4 -12.16 9.63 -17.78
C LEU A 4 -10.71 9.15 -17.83
N LEU A 5 -10.48 7.87 -18.12
CA LEU A 5 -9.15 7.27 -18.09
C LEU A 5 -8.18 7.96 -19.08
N PRO A 6 -8.52 8.14 -20.37
CA PRO A 6 -7.60 8.79 -21.32
C PRO A 6 -7.28 10.23 -20.92
N TRP A 7 -8.26 10.94 -20.33
CA TRP A 7 -8.07 12.30 -19.86
C TRP A 7 -7.11 12.36 -18.68
N LEU A 8 -7.27 11.48 -17.68
CA LEU A 8 -6.37 11.39 -16.52
C LEU A 8 -4.94 11.01 -16.92
N GLU A 9 -4.79 10.05 -17.84
CA GLU A 9 -3.49 9.66 -18.37
C GLU A 9 -2.79 10.83 -19.10
N SER A 10 -3.53 11.59 -19.91
CA SER A 10 -3.01 12.81 -20.56
C SER A 10 -2.50 13.81 -19.55
N ARG A 11 -3.26 14.08 -18.47
CA ARG A 11 -2.86 15.02 -17.42
C ARG A 11 -1.56 14.61 -16.74
N ILE A 12 -1.39 13.32 -16.43
CA ILE A 12 -0.14 12.82 -15.84
C ILE A 12 1.01 12.91 -16.84
N HIS A 13 0.76 12.60 -18.12
CA HIS A 13 1.77 12.72 -19.16
C HIS A 13 2.24 14.18 -19.38
N GLU A 14 1.34 15.14 -19.19
CA GLU A 14 1.62 16.57 -19.16
C GLU A 14 2.41 17.02 -17.91
N GLY A 15 2.73 16.12 -16.99
CA GLY A 15 3.49 16.41 -15.77
C GLY A 15 2.64 16.92 -14.60
N CYS A 16 1.33 16.64 -14.60
CA CYS A 16 0.49 16.92 -13.44
C CYS A 16 0.99 16.10 -12.23
N GLU A 17 1.17 16.76 -11.08
CA GLU A 17 1.56 16.14 -9.82
C GLU A 17 0.41 16.13 -8.79
N GLU A 18 -0.80 16.53 -9.20
CA GLU A 18 -1.94 16.70 -8.30
C GLU A 18 -2.38 15.36 -7.70
N PRO A 19 -2.33 15.18 -6.35
CA PRO A 19 -2.64 13.90 -5.73
C PRO A 19 -4.04 13.38 -6.05
N ALA A 20 -5.03 14.26 -6.22
CA ALA A 20 -6.39 13.88 -6.57
C ALA A 20 -6.46 13.16 -7.93
N THR A 21 -5.75 13.67 -8.94
CA THR A 21 -5.61 13.07 -10.27
C THR A 21 -4.96 11.67 -10.17
N HIS A 22 -3.85 11.55 -9.44
CA HIS A 22 -3.15 10.28 -9.27
C HIS A 22 -3.95 9.26 -8.45
N ASN A 23 -4.66 9.70 -7.41
CA ASN A 23 -5.53 8.86 -6.61
C ASN A 23 -6.68 8.30 -7.45
N ALA A 24 -7.29 9.13 -8.29
CA ALA A 24 -8.37 8.70 -9.19
C ALA A 24 -7.86 7.65 -10.17
N LEU A 25 -6.68 7.87 -10.78
CA LEU A 25 -6.09 6.91 -11.70
C LEU A 25 -5.70 5.60 -11.01
N ALA A 26 -5.10 5.67 -9.81
CA ALA A 26 -4.76 4.48 -9.01
C ALA A 26 -5.99 3.59 -8.81
N LYS A 27 -7.11 4.19 -8.37
CA LYS A 27 -8.38 3.48 -8.17
C LYS A 27 -8.88 2.83 -9.46
N ILE A 28 -8.80 3.53 -10.59
CA ILE A 28 -9.20 2.96 -11.88
C ILE A 28 -8.33 1.75 -12.23
N TYR A 29 -7.00 1.84 -12.11
CA TYR A 29 -6.09 0.73 -12.42
C TYR A 29 -6.27 -0.48 -11.50
N ILE A 30 -6.56 -0.24 -10.22
CA ILE A 30 -6.90 -1.31 -9.27
C ILE A 30 -8.22 -1.98 -9.70
N ASP A 31 -9.26 -1.20 -9.99
CA ASP A 31 -10.57 -1.70 -10.41
C ASP A 31 -10.54 -2.45 -11.74
N SER A 32 -9.68 -2.02 -12.68
CA SER A 32 -9.54 -2.62 -14.00
C SER A 32 -8.47 -3.72 -14.07
N ASN A 33 -7.78 -4.01 -12.96
CA ASN A 33 -6.60 -4.88 -12.91
C ASN A 33 -5.54 -4.54 -13.99
N ASN A 34 -5.32 -3.24 -14.22
CA ASN A 34 -4.34 -2.77 -15.22
C ASN A 34 -3.01 -2.47 -14.55
N HIS A 35 -2.16 -3.51 -14.42
CA HIS A 35 -0.82 -3.42 -13.81
C HIS A 35 -0.74 -2.53 -12.55
N PRO A 36 -1.67 -2.66 -11.58
CA PRO A 36 -1.81 -1.69 -10.48
C PRO A 36 -0.57 -1.67 -9.57
N GLU A 37 0.07 -2.81 -9.32
CA GLU A 37 1.30 -2.88 -8.52
C GLU A 37 2.41 -1.99 -9.07
N ARG A 38 2.58 -1.99 -10.40
CA ARG A 38 3.58 -1.15 -11.07
C ARG A 38 3.29 0.32 -10.84
N PHE A 39 2.04 0.73 -11.04
CA PHE A 39 1.63 2.11 -10.81
C PHE A 39 1.85 2.54 -9.35
N LEU A 40 1.48 1.69 -8.38
CA LEU A 40 1.65 1.98 -6.97
C LEU A 40 3.12 2.11 -6.56
N ARG A 41 4.04 1.36 -7.19
CA ARG A 41 5.48 1.48 -6.89
C ARG A 41 6.13 2.68 -7.57
N GLU A 42 5.81 2.92 -8.83
CA GLU A 42 6.53 3.91 -9.65
C GLU A 42 5.98 5.32 -9.49
N ASN A 43 4.70 5.49 -9.14
CA ASN A 43 4.08 6.81 -9.08
C ASN A 43 4.35 7.50 -7.71
N PRO A 44 5.01 8.67 -7.67
CA PRO A 44 5.33 9.36 -6.42
C PRO A 44 4.25 10.35 -5.93
N TYR A 45 3.20 10.58 -6.71
CA TYR A 45 2.27 11.70 -6.50
C TYR A 45 0.91 11.33 -5.87
N TYR A 46 0.51 10.05 -5.91
CA TYR A 46 -0.69 9.62 -5.19
C TYR A 46 -0.49 9.66 -3.67
N ASP A 47 -1.59 9.77 -2.93
CA ASP A 47 -1.62 9.67 -1.47
C ASP A 47 -1.74 8.20 -1.05
N SER A 48 -0.68 7.67 -0.43
CA SER A 48 -0.59 6.29 0.03
C SER A 48 -1.66 5.89 1.04
N ARG A 49 -2.13 6.81 1.89
CA ARG A 49 -3.20 6.51 2.85
C ARG A 49 -4.55 6.36 2.17
N VAL A 50 -4.85 7.28 1.25
CA VAL A 50 -6.11 7.24 0.50
C VAL A 50 -6.20 6.02 -0.39
N VAL A 51 -5.12 5.71 -1.12
CA VAL A 51 -5.09 4.57 -2.04
C VAL A 51 -4.94 3.25 -1.28
N GLY A 52 -4.10 3.19 -0.25
CA GLY A 52 -3.94 2.01 0.61
C GLY A 52 -5.27 1.57 1.24
N LYS A 53 -6.01 2.52 1.84
CA LYS A 53 -7.33 2.25 2.42
C LYS A 53 -8.35 1.78 1.39
N TYR A 54 -8.21 2.21 0.15
CA TYR A 54 -9.04 1.73 -0.95
C TYR A 54 -8.69 0.29 -1.35
N CYS A 55 -7.40 -0.05 -1.33
CA CYS A 55 -6.90 -1.39 -1.60
C CYS A 55 -7.28 -2.39 -0.51
N GLU A 56 -7.38 -2.00 0.77
CA GLU A 56 -7.67 -2.90 1.90
C GLU A 56 -8.86 -3.83 1.66
N LYS A 57 -9.95 -3.30 1.06
CA LYS A 57 -11.18 -4.06 0.79
C LYS A 57 -11.15 -4.86 -0.51
N ARG A 58 -10.17 -4.63 -1.38
CA ARG A 58 -10.09 -5.17 -2.74
C ARG A 58 -8.97 -6.17 -2.89
N ASP A 59 -7.77 -5.74 -2.51
CA ASP A 59 -6.55 -6.54 -2.52
C ASP A 59 -5.61 -6.04 -1.39
N PRO A 60 -5.55 -6.78 -0.27
CA PRO A 60 -4.64 -6.48 0.83
C PRO A 60 -3.16 -6.44 0.44
N HIS A 61 -2.73 -7.17 -0.59
CA HIS A 61 -1.35 -7.08 -1.07
C HIS A 61 -1.06 -5.74 -1.74
N LEU A 62 -1.99 -5.23 -2.55
CA LEU A 62 -1.87 -3.89 -3.14
C LEU A 62 -1.90 -2.80 -2.07
N ALA A 63 -2.64 -3.00 -0.96
CA ALA A 63 -2.61 -2.08 0.17
C ALA A 63 -1.21 -2.03 0.81
N CYS A 64 -0.56 -3.17 1.02
CA CYS A 64 0.82 -3.21 1.50
C CYS A 64 1.78 -2.45 0.59
N VAL A 65 1.64 -2.58 -0.73
CA VAL A 65 2.49 -1.85 -1.70
C VAL A 65 2.28 -0.34 -1.60
N ALA A 66 1.03 0.11 -1.51
CA ALA A 66 0.71 1.53 -1.38
C ALA A 66 1.25 2.13 -0.07
N TYR A 67 1.09 1.41 1.05
CA TYR A 67 1.57 1.83 2.36
C TYR A 67 3.10 1.78 2.48
N GLU A 68 3.75 0.77 1.90
CA GLU A 68 5.22 0.66 1.85
C GLU A 68 5.83 1.89 1.16
N ARG A 69 5.26 2.30 0.01
CA ARG A 69 5.70 3.50 -0.72
C ARG A 69 5.57 4.77 0.13
N GLY A 70 4.47 4.90 0.86
CA GLY A 70 4.18 6.09 1.68
C GLY A 70 4.75 6.07 3.09
N GLN A 71 5.54 5.04 3.45
CA GLN A 71 6.00 4.82 4.82
C GLN A 71 4.86 4.88 5.86
N CYS A 72 3.69 4.36 5.49
CA CYS A 72 2.54 4.25 6.38
C CYS A 72 2.66 2.95 7.18
N ASP A 73 3.68 2.89 8.04
CA ASP A 73 4.10 1.66 8.70
C ASP A 73 2.97 1.02 9.53
N GLN A 74 2.21 1.83 10.27
CA GLN A 74 1.15 1.34 11.15
C GLN A 74 -0.01 0.74 10.36
N GLU A 75 -0.44 1.41 9.29
CA GLU A 75 -1.49 0.91 8.42
C GLU A 75 -1.05 -0.38 7.72
N LEU A 76 0.21 -0.48 7.27
CA LEU A 76 0.77 -1.70 6.68
C LEU A 76 0.75 -2.87 7.67
N ILE A 77 1.21 -2.64 8.92
CA ILE A 77 1.18 -3.64 9.99
C ILE A 77 -0.25 -4.12 10.21
N ASN A 78 -1.21 -3.20 10.36
CA ASN A 78 -2.60 -3.53 10.62
C ASN A 78 -3.19 -4.39 9.50
N VAL A 79 -3.02 -3.98 8.24
CA VAL A 79 -3.49 -4.76 7.08
C VAL A 79 -2.86 -6.15 7.05
N CYS A 80 -1.56 -6.25 7.32
CA CYS A 80 -0.89 -7.54 7.33
C CYS A 80 -1.40 -8.45 8.44
N ASN A 81 -1.63 -7.91 9.64
CA ASN A 81 -2.13 -8.68 10.77
C ASN A 81 -3.57 -9.17 10.52
N GLU A 82 -4.46 -8.29 10.05
CA GLU A 82 -5.86 -8.62 9.77
C GLU A 82 -6.01 -9.66 8.66
N ASN A 83 -5.13 -9.62 7.65
CA ASN A 83 -5.19 -10.48 6.48
C ASN A 83 -4.17 -11.64 6.51
N SER A 84 -3.53 -11.87 7.67
CA SER A 84 -2.51 -12.93 7.85
C SER A 84 -1.35 -12.87 6.86
N LEU A 85 -0.97 -11.67 6.39
CA LEU A 85 0.14 -11.44 5.46
C LEU A 85 1.50 -11.39 6.16
N PHE A 86 1.76 -12.30 7.09
CA PHE A 86 2.93 -12.27 7.95
C PHE A 86 4.26 -12.34 7.17
N LYS A 87 4.29 -13.06 6.05
CA LYS A 87 5.46 -13.14 5.16
C LYS A 87 5.79 -11.80 4.48
N SER A 88 4.77 -11.02 4.14
CA SER A 88 4.95 -9.68 3.58
C SER A 88 5.41 -8.73 4.68
N LEU A 89 4.79 -8.84 5.87
CA LEU A 89 5.15 -8.05 7.04
C LEU A 89 6.60 -8.28 7.47
N SER A 90 7.05 -9.53 7.62
CA SER A 90 8.42 -9.84 8.03
C SER A 90 9.45 -9.24 7.07
N ARG A 91 9.22 -9.37 5.75
CA ARG A 91 10.07 -8.75 4.72
C ARG A 91 10.09 -7.23 4.82
N TYR A 92 8.94 -6.60 5.07
CA TYR A 92 8.86 -5.15 5.23
C TYR A 92 9.65 -4.66 6.44
N LEU A 93 9.47 -5.28 7.60
CA LEU A 93 10.19 -4.94 8.84
C LEU A 93 11.71 -5.06 8.67
N VAL A 94 12.18 -6.11 8.00
CA VAL A 94 13.61 -6.30 7.68
C VAL A 94 14.15 -5.20 6.75
N ARG A 95 13.35 -4.74 5.77
CA ARG A 95 13.75 -3.63 4.89
C ARG A 95 13.76 -2.29 5.62
N ARG A 96 12.78 -2.03 6.48
CA ARG A 96 12.67 -0.77 7.25
C ARG A 96 13.80 -0.60 8.25
N ARG A 97 14.27 -1.70 8.85
CA ARG A 97 15.37 -1.71 9.84
C ARG A 97 15.14 -0.75 11.01
N ASP A 98 13.88 -0.57 11.39
CA ASP A 98 13.47 0.36 12.43
C ASP A 98 13.24 -0.40 13.76
N PRO A 99 14.09 -0.21 14.78
CA PRO A 99 13.96 -0.90 16.06
C PRO A 99 12.63 -0.63 16.77
N GLU A 100 12.06 0.57 16.65
CA GLU A 100 10.79 0.91 17.30
C GLU A 100 9.64 0.15 16.65
N LEU A 101 9.69 0.01 15.33
CA LEU A 101 8.73 -0.78 14.57
C LEU A 101 8.79 -2.26 14.97
N TRP A 102 10.00 -2.83 15.08
CA TRP A 102 10.21 -4.19 15.58
C TRP A 102 9.69 -4.38 17.00
N ALA A 103 9.94 -3.41 17.89
CA ALA A 103 9.43 -3.46 19.25
C ALA A 103 7.90 -3.51 19.29
N SER A 104 7.23 -2.71 18.45
CA SER A 104 5.76 -2.64 18.40
C SER A 104 5.10 -3.97 17.99
N VAL A 105 5.68 -4.67 17.02
CA VAL A 105 5.12 -5.95 16.52
C VAL A 105 5.50 -7.15 17.37
N LEU A 106 6.60 -7.06 18.14
CA LEU A 106 7.10 -8.12 19.01
C LEU A 106 6.61 -8.02 20.46
N LEU A 107 5.74 -7.04 20.78
CA LEU A 107 5.09 -6.93 22.09
C LEU A 107 4.41 -8.23 22.49
N GLU A 108 4.60 -8.65 23.75
CA GLU A 108 4.00 -9.89 24.27
C GLU A 108 2.47 -9.86 24.25
N THR A 109 1.89 -8.67 24.35
CA THR A 109 0.45 -8.44 24.25
C THR A 109 -0.09 -8.52 22.81
N ASN A 110 0.78 -8.53 21.80
CA ASN A 110 0.36 -8.60 20.41
C ASN A 110 -0.06 -10.05 20.07
N PRO A 111 -1.35 -10.31 19.76
CA PRO A 111 -1.81 -11.66 19.43
C PRO A 111 -1.17 -12.20 18.14
N TYR A 112 -0.70 -11.32 17.26
CA TYR A 112 -0.08 -11.67 15.99
C TYR A 112 1.43 -11.92 16.08
N ARG A 113 2.03 -11.76 17.28
CA ARG A 113 3.48 -11.92 17.50
C ARG A 113 3.98 -13.29 17.07
N ARG A 114 3.30 -14.37 17.48
CA ARG A 114 3.78 -15.74 17.23
C ARG A 114 3.76 -16.09 15.73
N PRO A 115 2.65 -15.90 14.99
CA PRO A 115 2.63 -16.12 13.55
C PRO A 115 3.69 -15.31 12.79
N LEU A 116 4.00 -14.09 13.25
CA LEU A 116 5.02 -13.23 12.64
C LEU A 116 6.44 -13.76 12.86
N ILE A 117 6.76 -14.25 14.07
CA ILE A 117 8.08 -14.84 14.38
C ILE A 117 8.33 -16.13 13.60
N ASP A 118 7.28 -16.90 13.33
CA ASP A 118 7.37 -18.18 12.64
C ASP A 118 7.57 -18.04 11.09
N GLN A 119 7.70 -16.82 10.54
CA GLN A 119 7.94 -16.56 9.10
C GLN A 119 9.43 -16.44 8.74
#